data_AF-A0A6S6NZU8-F1
#
_entry.id   AF-A0A6S6NZU8-F1
#
_cell.length_a   1.000
_cell.length_b   1.000
_cell.length_c   1.000
_cell.angle_alpha   90.00
_cell.angle_beta   90.00
_cell.angle_gamma   90.00
#
_symmetry.space_group_name_H-M   'P 1'
#
loop_
_entity.id
_entity.type
_entity.pdbx_description
1 polymer ?
#
loop_
_entity_poly.entity_id
_entity_poly.type
_entity_poly.pdbx_seq_one_letter_code
_entity_poly.pdbx_strand_id
1 'polypeptide(L)'
;MPKVGEHAVVCGASMAGLLAARVLTDHYDRVTVVERDVLTDEAVARKGVPQGCQPHALLARCAQILDELFPGYLDELVEAGAHRWDDGDLSKFDISFAGRCSNGTCAAGCSRCPG
;
A
#
# COMPACT_ATOMS: atom_id res chain seq x y z
N MET A 1 6.49 19.65 18.87
CA MET A 1 5.83 18.95 19.99
C MET A 1 6.89 18.54 21.00
N PRO A 2 6.60 18.46 22.32
CA PRO A 2 7.58 17.96 23.28
C PRO A 2 7.92 16.49 22.96
N LYS A 3 9.20 16.14 23.07
CA LYS A 3 9.67 14.77 22.87
C LYS A 3 9.16 13.89 24.01
N VAL A 4 8.67 12.69 23.67
CA VAL A 4 8.12 11.73 24.64
C VAL A 4 9.24 10.92 25.30
N GLY A 5 10.34 10.70 24.58
CA GLY A 5 11.55 10.04 25.07
C GLY A 5 12.67 10.06 24.04
N GLU A 6 13.82 9.47 24.37
CA GLU A 6 15.01 9.48 23.51
C GLU A 6 14.93 8.45 22.37
N HIS A 7 14.42 7.24 22.62
CA HIS A 7 14.47 6.14 21.64
C HIS A 7 13.18 5.31 21.65
N ALA A 8 12.64 5.07 20.45
CA ALA A 8 11.56 4.11 20.20
C ALA A 8 12.02 2.96 19.30
N VAL A 9 11.44 1.78 19.51
CA VAL A 9 11.68 0.59 18.68
C VAL A 9 10.36 0.14 18.05
N VAL A 10 10.35 -0.07 16.75
CA VAL A 10 9.21 -0.62 16.00
C VAL A 10 9.56 -2.03 15.54
N CYS A 11 8.77 -3.00 15.95
CA CYS A 11 8.94 -4.40 15.53
C CYS A 11 8.09 -4.68 14.28
N GLY A 12 8.75 -4.76 13.13
CA GLY A 12 8.15 -5.04 11.82
C GLY A 12 8.26 -3.87 10.85
N ALA A 13 8.76 -4.14 9.65
CA ALA A 13 8.86 -3.19 8.54
C ALA A 13 7.73 -3.43 7.52
N SER A 14 6.49 -3.57 7.99
CA SER A 14 5.31 -3.59 7.12
C SER A 14 4.81 -2.16 6.87
N MET A 15 3.80 -1.98 6.02
CA MET A 15 3.16 -0.67 5.80
C MET A 15 2.77 0.00 7.13
N ALA A 16 2.13 -0.74 8.04
CA ALA A 16 1.74 -0.22 9.34
C ALA A 16 2.96 0.13 10.23
N GLY A 17 3.99 -0.72 10.23
CA GLY A 17 5.20 -0.48 11.01
C GLY A 17 6.00 0.73 10.53
N LEU A 18 6.16 0.89 9.22
CA LEU A 18 6.87 2.04 8.63
C LEU A 18 6.10 3.34 8.84
N LEU A 19 4.77 3.32 8.74
CA LEU A 19 3.94 4.48 9.06
C LEU A 19 4.02 4.86 10.53
N ALA A 20 3.97 3.87 11.43
CA ALA A 20 4.16 4.11 12.86
C ALA A 20 5.55 4.69 13.14
N ALA A 21 6.60 4.15 12.49
CA ALA A 21 7.96 4.66 12.63
C ALA A 21 8.07 6.13 12.19
N ARG A 22 7.48 6.50 11.04
CA ARG A 22 7.45 7.88 10.54
C ARG A 22 6.75 8.84 11.50
N VAL A 23 5.64 8.43 12.13
CA VAL A 23 4.98 9.28 13.12
C VAL A 23 5.84 9.39 14.39
N LEU A 24 6.46 8.29 14.83
CA LEU A 24 7.31 8.29 16.02
C LEU A 24 8.55 9.20 15.88
N THR A 25 9.06 9.44 14.67
CA THR A 25 10.20 10.37 14.47
C THR A 25 9.87 11.81 14.87
N ASP A 26 8.59 12.19 14.91
CA ASP A 26 8.17 13.52 15.36
C ASP A 26 8.19 13.63 16.90
N HIS A 27 8.28 12.50 17.61
CA HIS A 27 8.17 12.40 19.07
C HIS A 27 9.42 11.87 19.78
N TYR A 28 10.32 11.19 19.07
CA TYR A 28 11.53 10.58 19.63
C TYR A 28 12.79 11.11 18.91
N ASP A 29 13.96 11.03 19.53
CA ASP A 29 15.24 11.38 18.88
C ASP A 29 15.71 10.29 17.92
N ARG A 30 15.46 9.03 18.28
CA ARG A 30 15.81 7.87 17.48
C ARG A 30 14.61 6.95 17.36
N VAL A 31 14.40 6.40 16.17
CA VAL A 31 13.47 5.30 15.92
C VAL A 31 14.24 4.18 15.24
N THR A 32 14.17 2.96 15.79
CA THR A 32 14.80 1.78 15.20
C THR A 32 13.72 0.80 14.78
N VAL A 33 13.69 0.46 13.49
CA VAL A 33 12.80 -0.58 12.96
C VAL A 33 13.57 -1.91 12.95
N VAL A 34 12.97 -2.95 13.54
CA VAL A 34 13.52 -4.31 13.56
C VAL A 34 12.61 -5.20 12.76
N GLU A 35 13.13 -5.79 11.68
CA GLU A 35 12.41 -6.74 10.84
C GLU A 35 13.13 -8.09 10.86
N ARG A 36 12.35 -9.18 10.82
CA ARG A 36 12.85 -10.54 10.81
C ARG A 36 13.25 -10.98 9.40
N ASP A 37 12.47 -10.56 8.41
CA ASP A 37 12.77 -10.84 7.01
C ASP A 37 13.96 -10.01 6.51
N VAL A 38 14.68 -10.52 5.52
CA VAL A 38 15.66 -9.73 4.78
C VAL A 38 14.91 -8.75 3.88
N LEU A 39 15.20 -7.47 4.02
CA LEU A 39 14.68 -6.43 3.14
C LEU A 39 15.55 -6.33 1.88
N THR A 40 14.91 -6.29 0.73
CA THR A 40 15.52 -6.03 -0.58
C THR A 40 14.98 -4.73 -1.13
N ASP A 41 15.71 -4.11 -2.05
CA ASP A 41 15.23 -2.89 -2.74
C ASP A 41 14.10 -3.18 -3.74
N GLU A 42 13.87 -4.47 -4.06
CA GLU A 42 12.80 -4.92 -4.94
C GLU A 42 11.47 -5.12 -4.19
N ALA A 43 10.35 -4.82 -4.86
CA ALA A 43 8.99 -5.02 -4.37
C ALA A 43 8.55 -6.49 -4.45
N VAL A 44 9.23 -7.36 -3.69
CA VAL A 44 8.99 -8.81 -3.68
C VAL A 44 8.16 -9.28 -2.48
N ALA A 45 7.42 -10.36 -2.70
CA ALA A 45 6.69 -11.05 -1.66
C ALA A 45 7.62 -11.48 -0.52
N ARG A 46 7.29 -11.12 0.72
CA ARG A 46 8.07 -11.51 1.89
C ARG A 46 7.28 -12.39 2.83
N LYS A 47 7.98 -13.33 3.48
CA LYS A 47 7.37 -14.36 4.33
C LYS A 47 6.58 -13.74 5.51
N GLY A 48 7.07 -12.65 6.08
CA GLY A 48 6.43 -11.92 7.17
C GLY A 48 5.23 -11.06 6.75
N VAL A 49 5.00 -10.84 5.46
CA VAL A 49 3.82 -10.13 4.93
C VAL A 49 3.22 -10.93 3.76
N PRO A 50 2.55 -12.06 4.08
CA PRO A 50 1.97 -12.93 3.05
C PRO A 50 0.89 -12.24 2.22
N GLN A 51 0.26 -11.18 2.75
CA GLN A 51 -0.73 -10.39 2.03
C GLN A 51 -0.12 -9.35 1.08
N GLY A 52 1.21 -9.19 1.03
CA GLY A 52 1.86 -8.14 0.24
C GLY A 52 1.57 -8.21 -1.27
N CYS A 53 1.27 -9.40 -1.80
CA CYS A 53 0.92 -9.61 -3.20
C CYS A 53 -0.57 -9.42 -3.51
N GLN A 54 -1.40 -9.16 -2.49
CA GLN A 54 -2.81 -8.90 -2.70
C GLN A 54 -3.01 -7.47 -3.22
N PRO A 55 -4.09 -7.20 -3.98
CA PRO A 55 -4.45 -5.84 -4.33
C PRO A 55 -4.79 -5.06 -3.05
N HIS A 56 -4.22 -3.87 -2.90
CA HIS A 56 -4.50 -2.96 -1.80
C HIS A 56 -5.17 -1.70 -2.34
N ALA A 57 -6.45 -1.51 -2.02
CA ALA A 57 -7.12 -0.24 -2.28
C ALA A 57 -6.79 0.74 -1.15
N LEU A 58 -6.27 1.91 -1.52
CA LEU A 58 -6.02 2.99 -0.58
C LEU A 58 -7.27 3.85 -0.44
N LEU A 59 -7.81 3.96 0.76
CA LEU A 59 -8.96 4.83 1.03
C LEU A 59 -8.58 6.31 0.86
N ALA A 60 -9.53 7.13 0.40
CA ALA A 60 -9.28 8.55 0.11
C ALA A 60 -8.64 9.32 1.29
N ARG A 61 -9.12 9.09 2.52
CA ARG A 61 -8.53 9.73 3.71
C ARG A 61 -7.11 9.23 3.99
N CYS A 62 -6.84 7.95 3.75
CA CYS A 62 -5.48 7.41 3.90
C CYS A 62 -4.52 8.00 2.87
N ALA A 63 -4.97 8.23 1.63
CA ALA A 63 -4.16 8.91 0.61
C ALA A 63 -3.77 10.32 1.03
N GLN A 64 -4.71 11.11 1.55
CA GLN A 64 -4.41 12.45 2.08
C GLN A 64 -3.37 12.42 3.20
N ILE A 65 -3.54 11.51 4.17
CA ILE A 65 -2.60 11.38 5.29
C ILE A 65 -1.21 10.96 4.81
N LEU A 66 -1.14 10.05 3.83
CA LEU A 66 0.14 9.62 3.26
C LEU A 66 0.85 10.76 2.53
N ASP A 67 0.12 11.58 1.78
CA ASP A 67 0.68 12.75 1.11
C ASP A 67 1.16 13.83 2.10
N GLU A 68 0.47 14.00 3.23
CA GLU A 68 0.91 14.84 4.34
C GLU A 68 2.20 14.31 5.00
N LEU A 69 2.31 12.99 5.21
CA LEU A 69 3.46 12.35 5.87
C LEU A 69 4.69 12.21 4.96
N PHE A 70 4.44 11.98 3.66
CA PHE A 70 5.42 11.75 2.61
C PHE A 70 5.01 12.50 1.34
N PRO A 71 5.30 13.80 1.24
CA PRO A 71 4.94 14.60 0.08
C PRO A 71 5.52 14.01 -1.21
N GLY A 72 4.68 13.81 -2.23
CA GLY A 72 5.06 13.23 -3.53
C GLY A 72 4.97 11.70 -3.61
N TYR A 73 4.75 11.00 -2.50
CA TYR A 73 4.66 9.53 -2.48
C TYR A 73 3.54 8.97 -3.36
N LEU A 74 2.40 9.67 -3.45
CA LEU A 74 1.30 9.23 -4.30
C LEU A 74 1.65 9.31 -5.80
N ASP A 75 2.40 10.33 -6.20
CA ASP A 75 2.85 10.48 -7.59
C ASP A 75 3.89 9.40 -7.92
N GLU A 76 4.84 9.15 -7.02
CA GLU A 76 5.79 8.04 -7.14
C GLU A 76 5.10 6.68 -7.28
N LEU A 77 4.02 6.45 -6.52
CA LEU A 77 3.22 5.22 -6.65
C LEU A 77 2.57 5.11 -8.04
N VAL A 78 2.04 6.20 -8.58
CA VAL A 78 1.45 6.21 -9.92
C VAL A 78 2.52 5.96 -10.99
N GLU A 79 3.69 6.57 -10.86
CA GLU A 79 4.85 6.32 -11.75
C GLU A 79 5.32 4.85 -11.67
N ALA A 80 5.23 4.23 -10.49
CA ALA A 80 5.52 2.81 -10.29
C ALA A 80 4.40 1.86 -10.78
N GLY A 81 3.30 2.39 -11.33
CA GLY A 81 2.21 1.63 -11.95
C GLY A 81 0.94 1.50 -11.11
N ALA A 82 0.79 2.23 -10.00
CA ALA A 82 -0.46 2.27 -9.26
C ALA A 82 -1.54 3.04 -10.04
N HIS A 83 -2.79 2.57 -9.96
CA HIS A 83 -3.94 3.28 -10.53
C HIS A 83 -4.50 4.28 -9.52
N ARG A 84 -4.45 5.57 -9.87
CA ARG A 84 -5.14 6.63 -9.13
C ARG A 84 -6.58 6.70 -9.61
N TRP A 85 -7.50 6.64 -8.65
CA TRP A 85 -8.93 6.73 -8.92
C TRP A 85 -9.53 7.88 -8.12
N ASP A 86 -9.84 8.98 -8.82
CA ASP A 86 -10.35 10.23 -8.26
C ASP A 86 -11.65 10.72 -8.91
N ASP A 87 -12.12 10.06 -9.97
CA ASP A 87 -13.35 10.42 -10.69
C ASP A 87 -14.66 9.91 -10.04
N GLY A 88 -14.55 9.01 -9.06
CA GLY A 88 -15.69 8.44 -8.32
C GLY A 88 -16.59 7.49 -9.12
N ASP A 89 -16.21 7.16 -10.36
CA ASP A 89 -17.03 6.35 -11.27
C ASP A 89 -16.84 4.85 -11.06
N LEU A 90 -17.59 4.29 -10.11
CA LEU A 90 -17.53 2.86 -9.72
C LEU A 90 -17.80 1.89 -10.87
N SER A 91 -18.34 2.34 -12.00
CA SER A 91 -18.57 1.47 -13.17
C SER A 91 -17.28 1.00 -13.84
N LYS A 92 -16.16 1.69 -13.63
CA LYS A 92 -14.84 1.38 -14.21
C LYS A 92 -14.06 0.33 -13.43
N PHE A 93 -14.56 -0.09 -12.28
CA PHE A 93 -13.88 -1.06 -11.42
C PHE A 93 -14.45 -2.45 -11.63
N ASP A 94 -13.73 -3.25 -12.41
CA ASP A 94 -14.01 -4.67 -12.58
C ASP A 94 -12.96 -5.48 -11.81
N ILE A 95 -13.43 -6.35 -10.90
CA ILE A 95 -12.60 -7.38 -10.30
C ILE A 95 -13.01 -8.69 -10.93
N SER A 96 -12.03 -9.38 -11.54
CA SER A 96 -12.22 -10.76 -11.95
C SER A 96 -11.45 -11.72 -11.04
N PHE A 97 -12.10 -12.80 -10.61
CA PHE A 97 -11.46 -13.85 -9.82
C PHE A 97 -11.54 -15.16 -10.58
N ALA A 98 -10.39 -15.81 -10.79
CA ALA A 98 -10.30 -17.05 -11.57
C ALA A 98 -10.94 -16.97 -12.97
N GLY A 99 -10.88 -15.81 -13.63
CA GLY A 99 -11.44 -15.59 -14.98
C GLY A 99 -12.94 -15.29 -15.04
N ARG A 100 -13.60 -15.03 -13.91
CA ARG A 100 -15.00 -14.53 -13.87
C ARG A 100 -15.04 -13.08 -13.40
N CYS A 101 -15.53 -12.18 -14.27
CA CYS A 101 -15.77 -10.77 -13.98
C CYS A 101 -17.04 -10.58 -13.13
N SER A 102 -17.03 -9.64 -12.19
CA SER A 102 -18.14 -9.37 -11.28
C SER A 102 -19.38 -8.75 -11.95
N ASN A 103 -19.19 -8.08 -13.09
CA ASN A 103 -20.27 -7.37 -13.79
C ASN A 103 -20.99 -8.19 -14.87
N GLY A 104 -20.76 -9.51 -14.95
CA GLY A 104 -21.45 -10.40 -15.89
C GLY A 104 -21.07 -10.21 -17.37
N THR A 105 -20.24 -9.22 -17.69
CA THR A 105 -19.63 -9.04 -19.01
C THR A 105 -18.19 -9.56 -18.96
N CYS A 106 -17.87 -10.57 -19.78
CA CYS A 106 -16.47 -10.89 -20.07
C CYS A 106 -15.79 -9.62 -20.60
N ALA A 107 -14.69 -9.21 -19.98
CA ALA A 107 -13.87 -8.13 -20.51
C ALA A 107 -13.52 -8.42 -21.98
N ALA A 108 -13.69 -7.43 -22.85
CA ALA A 108 -13.28 -7.53 -24.25
C ALA A 108 -11.78 -7.85 -24.30
N GLY A 109 -11.44 -9.10 -24.66
CA GLY A 109 -10.09 -9.65 -24.59
C GLY A 109 -9.96 -10.98 -23.81
N CYS A 110 -11.00 -11.42 -23.11
CA CYS A 110 -10.99 -12.73 -22.44
C CYS A 110 -11.17 -13.87 -23.46
N SER A 111 -10.08 -14.57 -23.79
CA SER A 111 -10.05 -15.72 -24.71
C SER A 111 -10.78 -16.97 -24.19
N ARG A 112 -11.54 -16.85 -23.08
CA ARG A 112 -12.13 -17.98 -22.33
C ARG A 112 -13.63 -17.83 -22.06
N CYS A 113 -14.31 -16.94 -22.77
CA CYS A 113 -15.77 -16.87 -22.72
C CYS A 113 -16.36 -17.98 -23.62
N PRO A 114 -17.20 -18.89 -23.10
CA PRO A 114 -17.99 -19.79 -23.94
C PRO A 114 -19.07 -18.96 -24.63
N GLY A 115 -19.12 -19.03 -25.96
CA GLY A 115 -20.23 -18.49 -26.75
C GLY A 115 -21.53 -19.25 -26.53
#